data_AF-A0A2T5AIU8-F1
#
_entry.id   AF-A0A2T5AIU8-F1
#
_cell.length_a   1.000
_cell.length_b   1.000
_cell.length_c   1.000
_cell.angle_alpha   90.00
_cell.angle_beta   90.00
_cell.angle_gamma   90.00
#
_symmetry.space_group_name_H-M   'P 1'
#
loop_
_entity.id
_entity.type
_entity.pdbx_description
1 polymer ?
#
loop_
_entity_poly.entity_id
_entity_poly.type
_entity_poly.pdbx_seq_one_letter_code
_entity_poly.pdbx_strand_id
1 'polypeptide(L)'
;MDVGQEQTDVLRPDMHHGMFLDYGKDNAGSPDGYVYAYGLDHNWRDTFDPDPDPADLCLARVPATSVQDRSAWRFYAGNSAGTPQWTPDIGQRVSVLHDDHRIYQNVTTAGRARDLSVISQGGVVYDKPLNRYLCTSWTEYTYEFYEAPTPRGPWKHFTAKDFGGYPWTHAKHGGYATTIPSKYISADGRSVWLQSNVCPCGGGYPAGDFWAYTFSLRRMSLTPSVPTPDNRPDAARDLARGPGTVPVERVTHFGTAIYNDGNTAHNEDDWNDERKPTSWWGYTWPRTYRLDQVAYTTGTMFGDGGWFSSAPRIQVRRAGVWTDVTGQRVTPSYLTSPSAGTNRTYVFDFDTTTGDGMRVIGGSGGTQTSTSIAELEAYYR
;
A
#
# COMPACT_ATOMS: atom_id res chain seq x y z
N MET A 1 10.05 -2.33 30.18
CA MET A 1 11.25 -3.08 29.82
C MET A 1 10.84 -4.02 28.73
N ASP A 2 11.20 -3.65 27.51
CA ASP A 2 10.64 -4.18 26.27
C ASP A 2 11.50 -5.36 25.80
N VAL A 3 10.92 -6.55 25.75
CA VAL A 3 11.64 -7.81 25.45
C VAL A 3 12.19 -7.83 24.01
N GLY A 4 11.75 -6.90 23.15
CA GLY A 4 12.30 -6.67 21.81
C GLY A 4 13.61 -5.88 21.76
N GLN A 5 14.01 -5.19 22.85
CA GLN A 5 15.25 -4.40 22.84
C GLN A 5 16.52 -5.25 22.98
N GLU A 6 16.51 -6.35 23.74
CA GLU A 6 17.74 -7.12 24.01
C GLU A 6 18.16 -8.05 22.85
N GLN A 7 17.23 -8.53 22.01
CA GLN A 7 17.59 -9.43 20.89
C GLN A 7 18.15 -8.68 19.67
N THR A 8 17.92 -7.37 19.57
CA THR A 8 18.48 -6.53 18.49
C THR A 8 19.89 -6.02 18.80
N ASP A 9 20.32 -6.03 20.07
CA ASP A 9 21.63 -5.46 20.50
C ASP A 9 22.83 -6.13 19.82
N VAL A 10 22.72 -7.39 19.39
CA VAL A 10 23.79 -8.10 18.65
C VAL A 10 24.05 -7.46 17.28
N LEU A 11 23.03 -6.88 16.64
CA LEU A 11 23.11 -6.26 15.31
C LEU A 11 23.10 -4.73 15.36
N ARG A 12 22.77 -4.13 16.52
CA ARG A 12 22.59 -2.67 16.69
C ARG A 12 23.76 -1.77 16.29
N PRO A 13 25.04 -2.17 16.38
CA PRO A 13 26.11 -1.29 15.88
C PRO A 13 26.01 -1.05 14.36
N ASP A 14 25.30 -1.92 13.63
CA ASP A 14 25.49 -2.05 12.18
C ASP A 14 24.17 -2.15 11.36
N MET A 15 23.01 -2.44 11.99
CA MET A 15 21.67 -2.35 11.40
C MET A 15 20.71 -1.62 12.34
N HIS A 16 20.03 -0.59 11.85
CA HIS A 16 19.01 0.12 12.61
C HIS A 16 17.70 -0.67 12.55
N HIS A 17 17.10 -0.94 13.71
CA HIS A 17 15.87 -1.73 13.90
C HIS A 17 15.82 -3.06 13.12
N GLY A 18 16.24 -4.14 13.79
CA GLY A 18 16.21 -5.49 13.23
C GLY A 18 14.87 -6.19 13.45
N MET A 19 14.38 -6.90 12.42
CA MET A 19 13.19 -7.74 12.46
C MET A 19 13.51 -9.15 11.97
N PHE A 20 13.11 -10.18 12.71
CA PHE A 20 13.25 -11.57 12.25
C PHE A 20 12.20 -11.89 11.20
N LEU A 21 12.60 -12.69 10.20
CA LEU A 21 11.66 -13.31 9.26
C LEU A 21 10.80 -14.35 10.00
N ASP A 22 9.49 -14.14 10.03
CA ASP A 22 8.54 -15.05 10.67
C ASP A 22 8.26 -16.26 9.75
N TYR A 23 8.90 -17.39 10.07
CA TYR A 23 8.67 -18.70 9.47
C TYR A 23 7.65 -19.56 10.24
N GLY A 24 6.92 -18.98 11.18
CA GLY A 24 6.07 -19.71 12.09
C GLY A 24 6.77 -20.12 13.39
N LYS A 25 5.99 -20.79 14.23
CA LYS A 25 6.43 -21.28 15.55
C LYS A 25 7.75 -22.05 15.43
N ASP A 26 8.72 -21.70 16.28
CA ASP A 26 10.02 -22.34 16.38
C ASP A 26 10.80 -22.41 15.04
N ASN A 27 10.59 -21.43 14.15
CA ASN A 27 11.21 -21.36 12.82
C ASN A 27 10.89 -22.58 11.94
N ALA A 28 9.79 -23.30 12.21
CA ALA A 28 9.48 -24.59 11.59
C ALA A 28 9.24 -24.52 10.07
N GLY A 29 8.92 -23.34 9.53
CA GLY A 29 8.79 -23.10 8.10
C GLY A 29 10.11 -22.78 7.38
N SER A 30 11.23 -22.64 8.09
CA SER A 30 12.52 -22.32 7.48
C SER A 30 13.05 -23.50 6.65
N PRO A 31 13.45 -23.28 5.39
CA PRO A 31 13.84 -24.36 4.49
C PRO A 31 15.26 -24.89 4.72
N ASP A 32 16.13 -24.16 5.43
CA ASP A 32 17.58 -24.39 5.40
C ASP A 32 18.27 -24.31 6.78
N GLY A 33 17.50 -24.27 7.86
CA GLY A 33 18.03 -24.27 9.23
C GLY A 33 18.64 -22.93 9.66
N TYR A 34 18.55 -21.90 8.82
CA TYR A 34 18.90 -20.54 9.19
C TYR A 34 17.71 -19.80 9.79
N VAL A 35 18.05 -18.87 10.70
CA VAL A 35 17.19 -17.76 11.08
C VAL A 35 17.61 -16.56 10.23
N TYR A 36 16.63 -15.88 9.65
CA TYR A 36 16.84 -14.69 8.83
C TYR A 36 16.39 -13.44 9.58
N ALA A 37 17.13 -12.36 9.42
CA ALA A 37 16.76 -11.05 9.96
C ALA A 37 16.91 -9.99 8.87
N TYR A 38 15.96 -9.06 8.83
CA TYR A 38 16.04 -7.85 8.03
C TYR A 38 16.40 -6.68 8.94
N GLY A 39 17.08 -5.68 8.37
CA GLY A 39 17.35 -4.43 9.06
C GLY A 39 17.29 -3.25 8.10
N LEU A 40 16.89 -2.10 8.63
CA LEU A 40 16.75 -0.85 7.91
C LEU A 40 18.08 -0.10 7.86
N ASP A 41 18.27 0.71 6.82
CA ASP A 41 19.33 1.71 6.76
C ASP A 41 18.96 2.95 7.59
N HIS A 42 19.97 3.61 8.15
CA HIS A 42 19.90 4.91 8.85
C HIS A 42 18.96 5.01 10.07
N ASN A 43 17.66 4.83 9.91
CA ASN A 43 16.68 4.95 10.98
C ASN A 43 15.62 3.85 10.94
N TRP A 44 14.81 3.77 11.99
CA TRP A 44 13.77 2.75 12.14
C TRP A 44 12.42 3.14 11.55
N ARG A 45 12.27 4.40 11.12
CA ARG A 45 11.09 4.99 10.50
C ARG A 45 11.41 6.33 9.85
N ASP A 46 10.43 6.90 9.14
CA ASP A 46 10.43 8.31 8.73
C ASP A 46 10.76 9.22 9.92
N THR A 47 11.68 10.15 9.72
CA THR A 47 12.31 10.88 10.81
C THR A 47 11.57 12.18 11.10
N PHE A 48 11.47 12.47 12.39
CA PHE A 48 11.28 13.82 12.92
C PHE A 48 12.60 14.32 13.56
N ASP A 49 13.70 13.63 13.23
CA ASP A 49 15.00 13.59 13.90
C ASP A 49 16.11 13.92 12.87
N PRO A 50 17.38 14.14 13.27
CA PRO A 50 18.44 14.54 12.32
C PRO A 50 18.91 13.42 11.38
N ASP A 51 18.60 12.16 11.66
CA ASP A 51 19.03 11.03 10.83
C ASP A 51 18.21 10.95 9.52
N PRO A 52 18.78 10.45 8.41
CA PRO A 52 18.03 10.22 7.18
C PRO A 52 16.93 9.16 7.34
N ASP A 53 15.87 9.31 6.57
CA ASP A 53 14.79 8.31 6.49
C ASP A 53 15.30 7.01 5.85
N PRO A 54 14.77 5.85 6.27
CA PRO A 54 15.11 4.57 5.66
C PRO A 54 14.54 4.46 4.25
N ALA A 55 15.33 3.88 3.34
CA ALA A 55 14.95 3.54 1.97
C ALA A 55 15.35 2.11 1.58
N ASP A 56 16.19 1.46 2.37
CA ASP A 56 16.80 0.16 2.08
C ASP A 56 16.53 -0.85 3.18
N LEU A 57 16.09 -2.05 2.77
CA LEU A 57 16.02 -3.23 3.63
C LEU A 57 17.17 -4.16 3.31
N CYS A 58 18.03 -4.42 4.30
CA CYS A 58 19.15 -5.36 4.22
C CYS A 58 18.77 -6.72 4.81
N LEU A 59 19.44 -7.80 4.37
CA LEU A 59 19.20 -9.16 4.87
C LEU A 59 20.44 -9.77 5.51
N ALA A 60 20.25 -10.42 6.65
CA ALA A 60 21.23 -11.28 7.30
C ALA A 60 20.65 -12.67 7.59
N ARG A 61 21.54 -13.62 7.83
CA ARG A 61 21.21 -14.96 8.32
C ARG A 61 22.22 -15.47 9.33
N VAL A 62 21.77 -16.40 10.15
CA VAL A 62 22.59 -17.09 11.15
C VAL A 62 22.06 -18.52 11.36
N PRO A 63 22.91 -19.54 11.61
CA PRO A 63 22.41 -20.84 12.02
C PRO A 63 21.49 -20.70 13.24
N ALA A 64 20.37 -21.42 13.28
CA ALA A 64 19.37 -21.25 14.34
C ALA A 64 19.92 -21.49 15.77
N THR A 65 20.97 -22.30 15.90
CA THR A 65 21.66 -22.58 17.17
C THR A 65 22.67 -21.53 17.60
N SER A 66 22.87 -20.48 16.80
CA SER A 66 23.98 -19.52 16.95
C SER A 66 23.52 -18.07 16.90
N VAL A 67 22.22 -17.79 17.10
CA VAL A 67 21.63 -16.44 17.00
C VAL A 67 22.34 -15.42 17.90
N GLN A 68 22.77 -15.84 19.10
CA GLN A 68 23.46 -14.99 20.08
C GLN A 68 24.96 -14.81 19.77
N ASP A 69 25.52 -15.52 18.79
CA ASP A 69 26.94 -15.41 18.40
C ASP A 69 27.09 -14.47 17.21
N ARG A 70 27.52 -13.21 17.47
CA ARG A 70 27.76 -12.18 16.44
C ARG A 70 28.67 -12.65 15.31
N SER A 71 29.65 -13.53 15.59
CA SER A 71 30.63 -14.00 14.61
C SER A 71 30.05 -15.03 13.63
N ALA A 72 28.93 -15.67 13.99
CA ALA A 72 28.21 -16.63 13.14
C ALA A 72 27.29 -15.96 12.11
N TRP A 73 26.93 -14.69 12.34
CA TRP A 73 26.08 -13.93 11.42
C TRP A 73 26.74 -13.69 10.08
N ARG A 74 25.94 -13.74 9.02
CA ARG A 74 26.35 -13.43 7.65
C ARG A 74 25.35 -12.50 7.00
N PHE A 75 25.84 -11.55 6.24
CA PHE A 75 25.07 -10.52 5.55
C PHE A 75 25.00 -10.84 4.06
N TYR A 76 23.85 -10.56 3.45
CA TYR A 76 23.68 -10.76 2.03
C TYR A 76 24.51 -9.72 1.26
N ALA A 77 25.38 -10.20 0.37
CA ALA A 77 26.31 -9.36 -0.41
C ALA A 77 26.00 -9.42 -1.92
N GLY A 78 24.74 -9.65 -2.27
CA GLY A 78 24.30 -9.75 -3.66
C GLY A 78 24.39 -11.17 -4.21
N ASN A 79 24.26 -11.28 -5.53
CA ASN A 79 24.34 -12.54 -6.26
C ASN A 79 25.60 -12.57 -7.12
N SER A 80 26.27 -13.72 -7.14
CA SER A 80 27.33 -14.03 -8.10
C SER A 80 26.88 -15.23 -8.93
N ALA A 81 26.80 -15.08 -10.25
CA ALA A 81 26.31 -16.09 -11.19
C ALA A 81 24.96 -16.74 -10.75
N GLY A 82 24.03 -15.91 -10.24
CA GLY A 82 22.71 -16.36 -9.76
C GLY A 82 22.70 -17.03 -8.38
N THR A 83 23.85 -17.12 -7.71
CA THR A 83 23.97 -17.70 -6.36
C THR A 83 24.16 -16.61 -5.30
N PRO A 84 23.38 -16.64 -4.20
CA PRO A 84 23.48 -15.65 -3.15
C PRO A 84 24.82 -15.72 -2.43
N GLN A 85 25.49 -14.57 -2.33
CA GLN A 85 26.75 -14.41 -1.61
C GLN A 85 26.48 -13.93 -0.19
N TRP A 86 27.29 -14.42 0.74
CA TRP A 86 27.15 -14.16 2.17
C TRP A 86 28.50 -13.80 2.75
N THR A 87 28.58 -12.66 3.42
CA THR A 87 29.83 -12.11 3.97
C THR A 87 29.72 -11.95 5.49
N PRO A 88 30.81 -12.14 6.26
CA PRO A 88 30.82 -11.74 7.68
C PRO A 88 30.93 -10.22 7.86
N ASP A 89 31.35 -9.49 6.83
CA ASP A 89 31.55 -8.04 6.85
C ASP A 89 30.26 -7.31 6.48
N ILE A 90 29.64 -6.66 7.46
CA ILE A 90 28.39 -5.94 7.26
C ILE A 90 28.55 -4.73 6.33
N GLY A 91 29.75 -4.15 6.21
CA GLY A 91 30.03 -3.05 5.29
C GLY A 91 29.90 -3.44 3.81
N GLN A 92 29.93 -4.74 3.52
CA GLN A 92 29.75 -5.30 2.17
C GLN A 92 28.31 -5.75 1.88
N ARG A 93 27.38 -5.52 2.80
CA ARG A 93 25.96 -5.84 2.57
C ARG A 93 25.40 -5.03 1.42
N VAL A 94 24.38 -5.57 0.78
CA VAL A 94 23.56 -4.84 -0.20
C VAL A 94 22.08 -4.95 0.18
N SER A 95 21.28 -3.99 -0.25
CA SER A 95 19.83 -4.05 -0.02
C SER A 95 19.19 -5.18 -0.83
N VAL A 96 18.18 -5.81 -0.23
CA VAL A 96 17.30 -6.77 -0.91
C VAL A 96 16.05 -6.09 -1.43
N LEU A 97 15.62 -5.00 -0.79
CA LEU A 97 14.52 -4.14 -1.18
C LEU A 97 15.01 -2.69 -1.07
N HIS A 98 14.83 -1.93 -2.13
CA HIS A 98 15.06 -0.49 -2.18
C HIS A 98 13.77 0.20 -2.62
N ASP A 99 13.30 1.17 -1.85
CA ASP A 99 12.19 2.04 -2.22
C ASP A 99 12.38 3.42 -1.56
N ASP A 100 12.75 4.40 -2.39
CA ASP A 100 13.02 5.79 -2.02
C ASP A 100 11.83 6.72 -2.28
N HIS A 101 10.65 6.17 -2.60
CA HIS A 101 9.47 6.98 -2.85
C HIS A 101 9.10 7.81 -1.62
N ARG A 102 8.72 9.06 -1.88
CA ARG A 102 8.26 10.02 -0.88
C ARG A 102 6.79 10.29 -1.04
N ILE A 103 6.08 10.34 0.07
CA ILE A 103 4.67 10.72 0.12
C ILE A 103 4.46 11.90 1.07
N TYR A 104 3.35 12.63 0.93
CA TYR A 104 3.03 13.76 1.81
C TYR A 104 4.08 14.87 1.78
N GLN A 105 4.69 15.14 0.63
CA GLN A 105 5.78 16.11 0.52
C GLN A 105 5.32 17.57 0.77
N ASN A 106 4.03 17.83 0.58
CA ASN A 106 3.45 19.16 0.74
C ASN A 106 2.16 19.10 1.57
N VAL A 107 2.30 19.04 2.90
CA VAL A 107 1.15 19.04 3.82
C VAL A 107 0.67 20.45 4.11
N THR A 108 -0.66 20.63 4.14
CA THR A 108 -1.32 21.93 4.29
C THR A 108 -1.29 22.41 5.73
N THR A 109 -1.58 21.53 6.69
CA THR A 109 -1.59 21.88 8.10
C THR A 109 -0.17 21.97 8.65
N ALA A 110 0.17 23.13 9.21
CA ALA A 110 1.48 23.37 9.80
C ALA A 110 1.77 22.42 10.97
N GLY A 111 3.01 21.94 11.06
CA GLY A 111 3.47 21.07 12.14
C GLY A 111 3.05 19.60 12.01
N ARG A 112 2.45 19.19 10.89
CA ARG A 112 2.15 17.80 10.59
C ARG A 112 3.35 17.07 9.98
N ALA A 113 3.35 15.75 10.13
CA ALA A 113 4.29 14.87 9.45
C ALA A 113 4.17 15.05 7.93
N ARG A 114 5.31 15.13 7.25
CA ARG A 114 5.42 15.44 5.82
C ARG A 114 6.71 14.85 5.26
N ASP A 115 6.76 14.71 3.94
CA ASP A 115 7.87 14.13 3.20
C ASP A 115 8.31 12.82 3.86
N LEU A 116 7.47 11.80 3.78
CA LEU A 116 7.65 10.55 4.51
C LEU A 116 8.21 9.47 3.58
N SER A 117 9.12 8.63 4.08
CA SER A 117 9.53 7.41 3.38
C SER A 117 8.42 6.37 3.43
N VAL A 118 8.51 5.39 2.52
CA VAL A 118 7.58 4.25 2.45
C VAL A 118 8.17 2.96 3.04
N ILE A 119 9.49 2.96 3.29
CA ILE A 119 10.19 1.92 4.05
C ILE A 119 10.39 2.43 5.46
N SER A 120 10.01 1.61 6.45
CA SER A 120 9.98 1.93 7.87
C SER A 120 9.63 0.66 8.67
N GLN A 121 9.41 0.79 9.98
CA GLN A 121 9.06 -0.29 10.90
C GLN A 121 7.90 -1.14 10.38
N GLY A 122 8.08 -2.46 10.46
CA GLY A 122 7.07 -3.43 10.07
C GLY A 122 7.54 -4.86 10.31
N GLY A 123 7.31 -5.77 9.35
CA GLY A 123 7.68 -7.16 9.52
C GLY A 123 7.74 -7.93 8.20
N VAL A 124 8.43 -9.07 8.21
CA VAL A 124 8.46 -9.99 7.09
C VAL A 124 8.00 -11.37 7.54
N VAL A 125 7.05 -11.96 6.81
CA VAL A 125 6.49 -13.29 7.10
C VAL A 125 6.52 -14.18 5.86
N TYR A 126 6.69 -15.48 6.08
CA TYR A 126 6.52 -16.49 5.03
C TYR A 126 5.10 -17.08 5.06
N ASP A 127 4.31 -16.76 4.03
CA ASP A 127 3.06 -17.43 3.73
C ASP A 127 3.36 -18.75 3.00
N LYS A 128 3.44 -19.84 3.77
CA LYS A 128 3.75 -21.18 3.25
C LYS A 128 2.69 -21.69 2.25
N PRO A 129 1.38 -21.60 2.50
CA PRO A 129 0.37 -22.02 1.52
C PRO A 129 0.45 -21.34 0.16
N LEU A 130 0.71 -20.02 0.12
CA LEU A 130 0.90 -19.29 -1.14
C LEU A 130 2.34 -19.37 -1.66
N ASN A 131 3.26 -19.88 -0.85
CA ASN A 131 4.70 -19.91 -1.11
C ASN A 131 5.23 -18.51 -1.47
N ARG A 132 4.95 -17.54 -0.61
CA ARG A 132 5.36 -16.13 -0.77
C ARG A 132 5.86 -15.53 0.52
N TYR A 133 6.84 -14.65 0.39
CA TYR A 133 7.29 -13.79 1.45
C TYR A 133 6.54 -12.47 1.35
N LEU A 134 5.97 -12.01 2.46
CA LEU A 134 5.24 -10.76 2.54
C LEU A 134 6.00 -9.83 3.48
N CYS A 135 6.28 -8.61 3.02
CA CYS A 135 6.86 -7.54 3.82
C CYS A 135 5.81 -6.45 4.00
N THR A 136 5.61 -6.05 5.25
CA THR A 136 4.78 -4.91 5.63
C THR A 136 5.67 -3.79 6.10
N SER A 137 5.37 -2.57 5.69
CA SER A 137 6.00 -1.35 6.18
C SER A 137 4.93 -0.35 6.60
N TRP A 138 5.12 0.28 7.76
CA TRP A 138 4.29 1.38 8.22
C TRP A 138 5.03 2.69 8.06
N THR A 139 4.43 3.64 7.36
CA THR A 139 4.79 5.06 7.41
C THR A 139 3.64 5.82 8.05
N GLU A 140 3.89 6.99 8.64
CA GLU A 140 2.95 7.72 9.50
C GLU A 140 1.49 7.66 8.99
N TYR A 141 1.27 7.84 7.67
CA TYR A 141 -0.07 7.85 7.07
C TYR A 141 -0.46 6.62 6.24
N THR A 142 0.45 5.70 5.93
CA THR A 142 0.15 4.58 5.00
C THR A 142 0.73 3.24 5.46
N TYR A 143 0.13 2.17 4.95
CA TYR A 143 0.73 0.83 4.97
C TYR A 143 1.18 0.48 3.57
N GLU A 144 2.38 -0.09 3.49
CA GLU A 144 3.01 -0.49 2.24
C GLU A 144 3.25 -1.99 2.27
N PHE A 145 2.91 -2.67 1.17
CA PHE A 145 2.95 -4.13 1.11
C PHE A 145 3.75 -4.64 -0.08
N TYR A 146 4.76 -5.45 0.21
CA TYR A 146 5.65 -6.04 -0.77
C TYR A 146 5.60 -7.56 -0.72
N GLU A 147 5.78 -8.20 -1.88
CA GLU A 147 5.88 -9.66 -1.98
C GLU A 147 7.16 -10.10 -2.70
N ALA A 148 7.64 -11.30 -2.35
CA ALA A 148 8.79 -11.91 -3.00
C ALA A 148 8.69 -13.44 -3.07
N PRO A 149 9.34 -14.08 -4.07
CA PRO A 149 9.43 -15.53 -4.16
C PRO A 149 10.52 -16.13 -3.25
N THR A 150 11.46 -15.32 -2.78
CA THR A 150 12.54 -15.74 -1.86
C THR A 150 12.76 -14.67 -0.79
N PRO A 151 13.44 -14.98 0.34
CA PRO A 151 13.76 -13.98 1.36
C PRO A 151 14.57 -12.78 0.84
N ARG A 152 15.29 -12.96 -0.26
CA ARG A 152 16.17 -11.96 -0.88
C ARG A 152 15.47 -11.18 -2.01
N GLY A 153 14.20 -11.44 -2.28
CA GLY A 153 13.51 -10.89 -3.43
C GLY A 153 13.54 -11.78 -4.69
N PRO A 154 13.35 -11.19 -5.88
CA PRO A 154 13.07 -9.77 -6.09
C PRO A 154 11.77 -9.36 -5.38
N TRP A 155 11.84 -8.26 -4.62
CA TRP A 155 10.67 -7.71 -3.94
C TRP A 155 9.86 -6.86 -4.90
N LYS A 156 8.54 -6.96 -4.79
CA LYS A 156 7.59 -6.21 -5.60
C LYS A 156 6.59 -5.53 -4.68
N HIS A 157 6.50 -4.21 -4.78
CA HIS A 157 5.39 -3.46 -4.19
C HIS A 157 4.08 -3.86 -4.88
N PHE A 158 3.11 -4.39 -4.15
CA PHE A 158 1.85 -4.88 -4.76
C PHE A 158 0.62 -4.07 -4.39
N THR A 159 0.60 -3.42 -3.23
CA THR A 159 -0.44 -2.46 -2.86
C THR A 159 0.00 -1.60 -1.68
N ALA A 160 -0.58 -0.41 -1.59
CA ALA A 160 -0.55 0.44 -0.40
C ALA A 160 -1.98 0.54 0.20
N LYS A 161 -2.08 1.00 1.44
CA LYS A 161 -3.32 1.59 1.98
C LYS A 161 -3.00 2.92 2.64
N ASP A 162 -3.61 3.97 2.14
CA ASP A 162 -3.49 5.33 2.67
C ASP A 162 -4.66 5.67 3.61
N PHE A 163 -4.35 6.25 4.77
CA PHE A 163 -5.32 6.66 5.79
C PHE A 163 -5.51 8.18 5.89
N GLY A 164 -4.70 8.96 5.17
CA GLY A 164 -4.74 10.41 5.17
C GLY A 164 -3.97 11.05 6.32
N GLY A 165 -3.70 12.34 6.20
CA GLY A 165 -3.28 13.17 7.31
C GLY A 165 -4.31 13.20 8.45
N TYR A 166 -3.85 13.59 9.62
CA TYR A 166 -4.63 13.66 10.85
C TYR A 166 -5.67 14.80 10.88
N PRO A 167 -6.72 14.72 11.71
CA PRO A 167 -7.01 13.63 12.66
C PRO A 167 -7.66 12.41 11.99
N TRP A 168 -7.30 11.22 12.48
CA TRP A 168 -8.03 10.00 12.15
C TRP A 168 -9.31 9.87 12.98
N THR A 169 -10.22 9.02 12.51
CA THR A 169 -11.53 8.78 13.11
C THR A 169 -11.70 7.30 13.47
N HIS A 170 -12.79 6.96 14.15
CA HIS A 170 -13.14 5.56 14.44
C HIS A 170 -13.40 4.73 13.17
N ALA A 171 -13.80 5.39 12.08
CA ALA A 171 -14.04 4.75 10.80
C ALA A 171 -12.79 4.67 9.91
N LYS A 172 -11.82 5.58 10.12
CA LYS A 172 -10.61 5.69 9.30
C LYS A 172 -9.40 5.98 10.17
N HIS A 173 -8.56 4.98 10.38
CA HIS A 173 -7.30 5.15 11.08
C HIS A 173 -6.24 4.15 10.60
N GLY A 174 -5.04 4.67 10.35
CA GLY A 174 -3.82 3.88 10.29
C GLY A 174 -3.37 3.55 11.70
N GLY A 175 -2.15 3.05 11.88
CA GLY A 175 -1.63 2.62 13.18
C GLY A 175 -0.25 2.05 12.96
N TYR A 176 0.66 2.24 13.91
CA TYR A 176 2.07 1.95 13.69
C TYR A 176 2.40 0.46 13.80
N ALA A 177 3.62 0.12 13.33
CA ALA A 177 4.22 -1.22 13.40
C ALA A 177 3.38 -2.33 12.75
N THR A 178 2.91 -2.10 11.52
CA THR A 178 2.08 -3.09 10.83
C THR A 178 2.85 -4.38 10.58
N THR A 179 2.32 -5.49 11.09
CA THR A 179 2.87 -6.84 10.90
C THR A 179 1.78 -7.85 10.51
N ILE A 180 2.19 -8.98 9.91
CA ILE A 180 1.34 -10.15 9.67
C ILE A 180 1.88 -11.32 10.50
N PRO A 181 1.33 -11.61 11.68
CA PRO A 181 1.79 -12.76 12.46
C PRO A 181 1.41 -14.07 11.77
N SER A 182 2.38 -14.95 11.53
CA SER A 182 2.18 -16.23 10.83
C SER A 182 1.08 -17.12 11.44
N LYS A 183 0.89 -17.04 12.77
CA LYS A 183 -0.16 -17.75 13.52
C LYS A 183 -1.58 -17.44 13.01
N TYR A 184 -1.78 -16.28 12.40
CA TYR A 184 -3.09 -15.80 11.95
C TYR A 184 -3.24 -15.82 10.42
N ILE A 185 -2.39 -16.58 9.73
CA ILE A 185 -2.55 -16.90 8.30
C ILE A 185 -3.48 -18.12 8.18
N SER A 186 -4.49 -18.04 7.31
CA SER A 186 -5.41 -19.16 7.04
C SER A 186 -4.69 -20.35 6.41
N ALA A 187 -5.30 -21.54 6.50
CA ALA A 187 -4.71 -22.76 5.96
C ALA A 187 -4.41 -22.71 4.45
N ASP A 188 -5.15 -21.88 3.70
CA ASP A 188 -4.94 -21.64 2.26
C ASP A 188 -4.09 -20.38 1.97
N GLY A 189 -3.64 -19.65 3.00
CA GLY A 189 -2.87 -18.41 2.90
C GLY A 189 -3.65 -17.19 2.38
N ARG A 190 -4.95 -17.34 2.07
CA ARG A 190 -5.72 -16.26 1.41
C ARG A 190 -6.36 -15.27 2.36
N SER A 191 -6.33 -15.54 3.67
CA SER A 191 -6.85 -14.65 4.70
C SER A 191 -5.79 -14.49 5.77
N VAL A 192 -5.35 -13.25 5.99
CA VAL A 192 -4.36 -12.90 7.00
C VAL A 192 -4.92 -11.84 7.95
N TRP A 193 -4.35 -11.76 9.14
CA TRP A 193 -4.62 -10.68 10.08
C TRP A 193 -3.41 -9.76 10.18
N LEU A 194 -3.63 -8.48 9.91
CA LEU A 194 -2.70 -7.40 10.13
C LEU A 194 -2.81 -6.95 11.58
N GLN A 195 -1.71 -6.97 12.32
CA GLN A 195 -1.62 -6.34 13.62
C GLN A 195 -1.03 -4.95 13.46
N SER A 196 -1.73 -3.94 13.97
CA SER A 196 -1.23 -2.57 14.06
C SER A 196 -2.04 -1.77 15.07
N ASN A 197 -1.39 -0.92 15.85
CA ASN A 197 -2.02 -0.21 16.98
C ASN A 197 -1.92 1.30 16.76
N VAL A 198 -2.83 2.10 17.31
CA VAL A 198 -2.78 3.56 17.14
C VAL A 198 -2.10 4.17 18.36
N CYS A 199 -0.88 4.70 18.22
CA CYS A 199 -0.25 5.39 19.34
C CYS A 199 -0.95 6.74 19.59
N PRO A 200 -1.37 7.01 20.84
CA PRO A 200 -1.83 8.34 21.24
C PRO A 200 -0.69 9.38 21.24
N CYS A 201 0.55 8.97 21.04
CA CYS A 201 1.69 9.88 21.04
C CYS A 201 1.90 10.58 19.67
N GLY A 202 1.40 10.01 18.57
CA GLY A 202 1.66 10.50 17.21
C GLY A 202 0.73 11.63 16.73
N GLY A 203 -0.19 12.12 17.57
CA GLY A 203 -1.10 13.20 17.20
C GLY A 203 -2.23 12.80 16.23
N GLY A 204 -2.46 11.49 16.07
CA GLY A 204 -3.43 10.95 15.13
C GLY A 204 -4.88 10.82 15.59
N TYR A 205 -5.22 11.32 16.78
CA TYR A 205 -6.49 11.01 17.43
C TYR A 205 -6.97 12.21 18.26
N PRO A 206 -8.27 12.30 18.55
CA PRO A 206 -8.81 13.28 19.49
C PRO A 206 -8.22 13.08 20.89
N ALA A 207 -7.75 14.15 21.53
CA ALA A 207 -7.13 14.08 22.85
C ALA A 207 -8.03 13.38 23.88
N GLY A 208 -7.48 12.37 24.57
CA GLY A 208 -8.18 11.61 25.62
C GLY A 208 -8.88 10.32 25.18
N ASP A 209 -8.85 9.97 23.89
CA ASP A 209 -9.51 8.77 23.35
C ASP A 209 -8.52 7.65 22.97
N PHE A 210 -8.38 6.62 23.82
CA PHE A 210 -7.34 5.57 23.71
C PHE A 210 -7.83 4.25 23.10
N TRP A 211 -9.05 4.20 22.57
CA TRP A 211 -9.73 2.96 22.18
C TRP A 211 -8.93 2.08 21.21
N ALA A 212 -8.15 2.68 20.31
CA ALA A 212 -7.37 1.99 19.28
C ALA A 212 -5.90 1.72 19.67
N TYR A 213 -5.47 2.11 20.88
CA TYR A 213 -4.18 1.70 21.45
C TYR A 213 -4.32 0.38 22.23
N THR A 214 -4.88 -0.60 21.56
CA THR A 214 -5.09 -1.98 22.03
C THR A 214 -4.52 -2.94 20.99
N PHE A 215 -4.47 -4.23 21.33
CA PHE A 215 -4.15 -5.27 20.35
C PHE A 215 -5.25 -5.31 19.27
N SER A 216 -4.99 -4.66 18.15
CA SER A 216 -5.96 -4.47 17.08
C SER A 216 -5.58 -5.30 15.87
N LEU A 217 -6.53 -6.08 15.36
CA LEU A 217 -6.36 -6.92 14.18
C LEU A 217 -7.28 -6.44 13.05
N ARG A 218 -6.72 -6.30 11.86
CA ARG A 218 -7.46 -5.97 10.63
C ARG A 218 -7.33 -7.14 9.66
N ARG A 219 -8.43 -7.56 9.06
CA ARG A 219 -8.41 -8.68 8.11
C ARG A 219 -7.96 -8.18 6.75
N MET A 220 -7.04 -8.90 6.12
CA MET A 220 -6.64 -8.70 4.72
C MET A 220 -6.85 -10.00 3.95
N SER A 221 -7.36 -9.87 2.72
CA SER A 221 -7.53 -11.01 1.81
C SER A 221 -6.47 -10.95 0.72
N LEU A 222 -5.80 -12.08 0.47
CA LEU A 222 -4.79 -12.24 -0.56
C LEU A 222 -5.35 -13.15 -1.65
N THR A 223 -5.40 -12.65 -2.88
CA THR A 223 -5.91 -13.43 -4.02
C THR A 223 -4.86 -13.48 -5.12
N PRO A 224 -4.36 -14.68 -5.48
CA PRO A 224 -3.44 -14.83 -6.60
C PRO A 224 -4.03 -14.32 -7.92
N SER A 225 -3.19 -13.76 -8.78
CA SER A 225 -3.63 -13.21 -10.06
C SER A 225 -4.05 -14.29 -11.06
N VAL A 226 -5.03 -13.95 -11.89
CA VAL A 226 -5.54 -14.74 -13.02
C VAL A 226 -5.39 -13.90 -14.29
N PRO A 227 -4.29 -14.05 -15.05
CA PRO A 227 -3.90 -13.10 -16.09
C PRO A 227 -4.70 -13.22 -17.40
N THR A 228 -5.68 -14.11 -17.45
CA THR A 228 -6.44 -14.39 -18.68
C THR A 228 -7.86 -13.82 -18.59
N PRO A 229 -8.23 -12.90 -19.51
CA PRO A 229 -9.60 -12.43 -19.61
C PRO A 229 -10.50 -13.46 -20.28
N ASP A 230 -11.65 -13.74 -19.66
CA ASP A 230 -12.70 -14.61 -20.18
C ASP A 230 -14.05 -13.90 -20.33
N ASN A 231 -14.13 -12.60 -20.00
CA ASN A 231 -15.35 -11.83 -20.17
C ASN A 231 -15.66 -11.59 -21.66
N ARG A 232 -16.95 -11.72 -21.97
CA ARG A 232 -17.57 -11.32 -23.24
C ARG A 232 -18.14 -9.90 -23.10
N PRO A 233 -18.38 -9.19 -24.22
CA PRO A 233 -19.08 -7.92 -24.19
C PRO A 233 -20.46 -8.10 -23.53
N ASP A 234 -20.77 -7.26 -22.56
CA ASP A 234 -22.04 -7.23 -21.82
C ASP A 234 -22.25 -5.84 -21.20
N ALA A 235 -23.06 -5.02 -21.86
CA ALA A 235 -23.35 -3.65 -21.44
C ALA A 235 -24.11 -3.56 -20.11
N ALA A 236 -24.72 -4.64 -19.62
CA ALA A 236 -25.42 -4.67 -18.33
C ALA A 236 -24.50 -5.09 -17.18
N ARG A 237 -23.29 -5.59 -17.47
CA ARG A 237 -22.35 -6.10 -16.47
C ARG A 237 -21.33 -5.02 -16.09
N ASP A 238 -21.57 -4.39 -14.95
CA ASP A 238 -20.56 -3.57 -14.29
C ASP A 238 -19.46 -4.45 -13.66
N LEU A 239 -18.26 -4.35 -14.19
CA LEU A 239 -17.07 -5.06 -13.71
C LEU A 239 -16.63 -4.56 -12.33
N ALA A 240 -16.99 -3.33 -11.93
CA ALA A 240 -16.71 -2.79 -10.60
C ALA A 240 -17.47 -3.53 -9.48
N ARG A 241 -18.52 -4.29 -9.81
CA ARG A 241 -19.28 -5.14 -8.89
C ARG A 241 -18.89 -6.62 -8.96
N GLY A 242 -17.88 -6.92 -9.76
CA GLY A 242 -17.37 -8.28 -9.90
C GLY A 242 -16.77 -8.82 -8.60
N PRO A 243 -16.76 -10.15 -8.41
CA PRO A 243 -16.11 -10.76 -7.25
C PRO A 243 -14.61 -10.43 -7.21
N GLY A 244 -14.12 -10.08 -6.03
CA GLY A 244 -12.71 -9.73 -5.81
C GLY A 244 -12.34 -8.31 -6.28
N THR A 245 -13.32 -7.47 -6.61
CA THR A 245 -13.06 -6.04 -6.87
C THR A 245 -12.57 -5.36 -5.60
N VAL A 246 -11.46 -4.63 -5.69
CA VAL A 246 -10.88 -3.85 -4.59
C VAL A 246 -10.77 -2.39 -5.03
N PRO A 247 -11.47 -1.45 -4.37
CA PRO A 247 -11.28 -0.02 -4.54
C PRO A 247 -9.81 0.39 -4.40
N VAL A 248 -9.35 1.27 -5.30
CA VAL A 248 -8.04 1.91 -5.22
C VAL A 248 -8.18 3.41 -5.45
N GLU A 249 -7.78 4.18 -4.47
CA GLU A 249 -7.92 5.63 -4.44
C GLU A 249 -6.63 6.26 -3.92
N ARG A 250 -6.48 7.59 -4.05
CA ARG A 250 -5.41 8.31 -3.36
C ARG A 250 -5.53 8.09 -1.85
N VAL A 251 -6.75 8.23 -1.35
CA VAL A 251 -7.19 8.10 0.04
C VAL A 251 -8.71 8.20 0.07
N THR A 252 -9.35 7.70 1.11
CA THR A 252 -10.74 8.03 1.44
C THR A 252 -10.75 9.02 2.59
N HIS A 253 -11.38 10.19 2.43
CA HIS A 253 -11.46 11.16 3.52
C HIS A 253 -12.31 10.62 4.67
N PHE A 254 -13.44 9.98 4.41
CA PHE A 254 -14.35 9.48 5.43
C PHE A 254 -14.15 7.99 5.79
N GLY A 255 -13.37 7.26 4.99
CA GLY A 255 -13.08 5.84 5.24
C GLY A 255 -14.11 4.88 4.67
N THR A 256 -14.98 5.33 3.77
CA THR A 256 -16.10 4.50 3.30
C THR A 256 -15.72 3.64 2.11
N ALA A 257 -14.97 4.17 1.15
CA ALA A 257 -14.58 3.48 -0.10
C ALA A 257 -15.77 2.81 -0.83
N ILE A 258 -16.98 3.38 -0.71
CA ILE A 258 -18.20 2.87 -1.36
C ILE A 258 -18.49 3.76 -2.56
N TYR A 259 -18.10 3.31 -3.75
CA TYR A 259 -18.35 4.01 -5.01
C TYR A 259 -18.62 3.03 -6.18
N ASN A 260 -19.11 1.83 -5.88
CA ASN A 260 -19.55 0.79 -6.83
C ASN A 260 -20.88 0.12 -6.41
N ASP A 261 -21.71 0.80 -5.62
CA ASP A 261 -22.95 0.20 -5.06
C ASP A 261 -24.21 0.58 -5.86
N GLY A 262 -24.09 1.49 -6.82
CA GLY A 262 -25.18 2.01 -7.63
C GLY A 262 -25.94 3.14 -6.98
N ASN A 263 -25.52 3.58 -5.80
CA ASN A 263 -26.11 4.70 -5.11
C ASN A 263 -25.30 5.98 -5.34
N THR A 264 -25.66 6.71 -6.38
CA THR A 264 -25.04 8.01 -6.71
C THR A 264 -25.35 9.12 -5.71
N ALA A 265 -26.06 8.84 -4.61
CA ALA A 265 -26.22 9.76 -3.50
C ALA A 265 -25.13 9.58 -2.43
N HIS A 266 -24.46 8.43 -2.39
CA HIS A 266 -23.24 8.27 -1.59
C HIS A 266 -22.12 9.13 -2.16
N ASN A 267 -21.22 9.55 -1.28
CA ASN A 267 -20.17 10.50 -1.61
C ASN A 267 -18.93 10.17 -0.79
N GLU A 268 -17.78 10.22 -1.44
CA GLU A 268 -16.46 10.18 -0.83
C GLU A 268 -15.58 11.24 -1.51
N ASP A 269 -14.54 11.69 -0.83
CA ASP A 269 -13.53 12.56 -1.41
C ASP A 269 -12.13 12.13 -0.97
N ASP A 270 -11.12 12.61 -1.69
CA ASP A 270 -9.73 12.23 -1.43
C ASP A 270 -8.95 13.30 -0.67
N TRP A 271 -9.62 14.19 0.06
CA TRP A 271 -8.94 15.13 0.92
C TRP A 271 -8.14 14.38 2.01
N ASN A 272 -6.85 14.71 2.13
CA ASN A 272 -5.91 14.04 3.02
C ASN A 272 -4.91 14.98 3.69
N ASP A 273 -5.22 16.28 3.74
CA ASP A 273 -4.30 17.31 4.25
C ASP A 273 -3.03 17.52 3.38
N GLU A 274 -2.89 16.83 2.24
CA GLU A 274 -1.80 17.03 1.28
C GLU A 274 -2.23 17.93 0.11
N ARG A 275 -1.37 18.88 -0.26
CA ARG A 275 -1.42 19.60 -1.54
C ARG A 275 -0.89 18.70 -2.65
N LYS A 276 -1.76 17.82 -3.15
CA LYS A 276 -1.39 16.78 -4.11
C LYS A 276 -1.58 17.24 -5.56
N PRO A 277 -0.64 16.93 -6.47
CA PRO A 277 -0.76 17.30 -7.87
C PRO A 277 -1.70 16.37 -8.65
N THR A 278 -2.06 15.21 -8.10
CA THR A 278 -2.81 14.17 -8.79
C THR A 278 -3.73 13.42 -7.84
N SER A 279 -4.92 13.13 -8.36
CA SER A 279 -5.97 12.35 -7.71
C SER A 279 -6.35 11.17 -8.60
N TRP A 280 -6.82 10.09 -8.00
CA TRP A 280 -7.37 8.95 -8.73
C TRP A 280 -8.42 8.19 -7.94
N TRP A 281 -9.31 7.56 -8.68
CA TRP A 281 -10.32 6.62 -8.19
C TRP A 281 -10.34 5.41 -9.11
N GLY A 282 -10.47 4.21 -8.56
CA GLY A 282 -10.43 3.04 -9.40
C GLY A 282 -10.61 1.73 -8.69
N TYR A 283 -10.31 0.66 -9.43
CA TYR A 283 -10.38 -0.69 -8.93
C TYR A 283 -9.18 -1.51 -9.37
N THR A 284 -8.86 -2.51 -8.56
CA THR A 284 -8.07 -3.66 -8.99
C THR A 284 -8.89 -4.93 -8.87
N TRP A 285 -8.52 -5.92 -9.67
CA TRP A 285 -9.12 -7.24 -9.70
C TRP A 285 -8.03 -8.30 -9.66
N PRO A 286 -8.30 -9.47 -9.06
CA PRO A 286 -7.40 -10.61 -9.19
C PRO A 286 -7.34 -11.11 -10.64
N ARG A 287 -8.40 -10.91 -11.42
CA ARG A 287 -8.51 -11.35 -12.80
C ARG A 287 -8.28 -10.19 -13.77
N THR A 288 -7.62 -10.47 -14.88
CA THR A 288 -7.59 -9.56 -16.03
C THR A 288 -8.94 -9.56 -16.75
N TYR A 289 -9.50 -8.38 -17.01
CA TYR A 289 -10.71 -8.20 -17.82
C TYR A 289 -10.39 -7.52 -19.15
N ARG A 290 -11.22 -7.75 -20.17
CA ARG A 290 -11.40 -6.81 -21.30
C ARG A 290 -12.26 -5.64 -20.82
N LEU A 291 -12.02 -4.43 -21.32
CA LEU A 291 -12.78 -3.22 -21.02
C LEU A 291 -12.61 -2.18 -22.14
N ASP A 292 -13.63 -1.34 -22.32
CA ASP A 292 -13.68 -0.25 -23.30
C ASP A 292 -14.50 0.97 -22.83
N GLN A 293 -15.11 0.91 -21.65
CA GLN A 293 -15.85 2.05 -21.09
C GLN A 293 -15.72 2.16 -19.57
N VAL A 294 -15.65 3.39 -19.08
CA VAL A 294 -15.75 3.75 -17.66
C VAL A 294 -16.80 4.86 -17.51
N ALA A 295 -17.70 4.74 -16.54
CA ALA A 295 -18.61 5.82 -16.17
C ALA A 295 -18.21 6.34 -14.78
N TYR A 296 -17.89 7.63 -14.71
CA TYR A 296 -17.49 8.31 -13.48
C TYR A 296 -18.56 9.32 -13.10
N THR A 297 -19.18 9.13 -11.94
CA THR A 297 -20.11 10.08 -11.34
C THR A 297 -19.39 10.86 -10.27
N THR A 298 -19.27 12.18 -10.48
CA THR A 298 -18.65 13.10 -9.53
C THR A 298 -19.38 13.09 -8.20
N GLY A 299 -18.63 13.29 -7.12
CA GLY A 299 -19.20 13.53 -5.80
C GLY A 299 -19.50 15.01 -5.57
N THR A 300 -19.46 15.40 -4.29
CA THR A 300 -19.76 16.76 -3.83
C THR A 300 -18.71 17.76 -4.31
N MET A 301 -19.17 18.90 -4.84
CA MET A 301 -18.31 20.04 -5.17
C MET A 301 -18.20 20.98 -3.95
N PHE A 302 -16.97 21.29 -3.55
CA PHE A 302 -16.68 22.19 -2.45
C PHE A 302 -16.16 23.54 -2.99
N GLY A 303 -16.05 24.55 -2.12
CA GLY A 303 -15.48 25.84 -2.52
C GLY A 303 -13.98 25.75 -2.86
N ASP A 304 -13.31 24.71 -2.37
CA ASP A 304 -11.87 24.54 -2.37
C ASP A 304 -11.40 23.20 -2.97
N GLY A 305 -12.31 22.38 -3.52
CA GLY A 305 -11.99 21.08 -4.13
C GLY A 305 -13.22 20.31 -4.59
N GLY A 306 -13.01 19.07 -5.07
CA GLY A 306 -14.07 18.16 -5.52
C GLY A 306 -14.09 17.87 -7.02
N TRP A 307 -13.24 18.53 -7.82
CA TRP A 307 -13.16 18.34 -9.27
C TRP A 307 -11.73 18.07 -9.73
N PHE A 308 -11.56 17.46 -10.90
CA PHE A 308 -10.25 17.36 -11.55
C PHE A 308 -9.88 18.70 -12.23
N SER A 309 -8.65 19.16 -12.06
CA SER A 309 -8.14 20.41 -12.67
C SER A 309 -7.84 20.29 -14.17
N SER A 310 -7.91 19.08 -14.72
CA SER A 310 -7.93 18.78 -16.15
C SER A 310 -8.98 17.70 -16.43
N ALA A 311 -9.40 17.55 -17.69
CA ALA A 311 -10.24 16.41 -18.07
C ALA A 311 -9.48 15.12 -17.69
N PRO A 312 -10.07 14.24 -16.86
CA PRO A 312 -9.32 13.10 -16.36
C PRO A 312 -9.09 12.06 -17.46
N ARG A 313 -8.05 11.27 -17.27
CA ARG A 313 -7.66 10.17 -18.13
C ARG A 313 -8.08 8.85 -17.49
N ILE A 314 -8.33 7.85 -18.33
CA ILE A 314 -8.52 6.48 -17.91
C ILE A 314 -7.19 5.74 -18.09
N GLN A 315 -6.80 5.04 -17.03
CA GLN A 315 -5.66 4.14 -17.06
C GLN A 315 -6.12 2.72 -16.77
N VAL A 316 -5.45 1.76 -17.40
CA VAL A 316 -5.57 0.33 -17.07
C VAL A 316 -4.28 -0.16 -16.47
N ARG A 317 -4.40 -1.12 -15.54
CA ARG A 317 -3.26 -1.76 -14.89
C ARG A 317 -2.97 -3.10 -15.55
N ARG A 318 -1.69 -3.37 -15.82
CA ARG A 318 -1.20 -4.67 -16.29
C ARG A 318 0.06 -5.02 -15.52
N ALA A 319 0.02 -6.15 -14.81
CA ALA A 319 1.18 -6.66 -14.08
C ALA A 319 1.81 -5.65 -13.08
N GLY A 320 1.01 -4.74 -12.53
CA GLY A 320 1.50 -3.69 -11.61
C GLY A 320 1.66 -2.31 -12.26
N VAL A 321 1.70 -2.22 -13.58
CA VAL A 321 1.98 -0.96 -14.29
C VAL A 321 0.68 -0.34 -14.79
N TRP A 322 0.47 0.94 -14.47
CA TRP A 322 -0.64 1.74 -14.98
C TRP A 322 -0.28 2.40 -16.31
N THR A 323 -1.16 2.34 -17.30
CA THR A 323 -0.95 2.95 -18.62
C THR A 323 -2.23 3.59 -19.14
N ASP A 324 -2.13 4.76 -19.76
CA ASP A 324 -3.26 5.45 -20.39
C ASP A 324 -3.88 4.58 -21.50
N VAL A 325 -5.21 4.61 -21.60
CA VAL A 325 -5.94 3.98 -22.72
C VAL A 325 -5.81 4.82 -24.00
N THR A 326 -6.00 4.18 -25.15
CA THR A 326 -6.01 4.87 -26.45
C THR A 326 -7.45 5.16 -26.90
N GLY A 327 -7.63 6.12 -27.81
CA GLY A 327 -8.94 6.44 -28.37
C GLY A 327 -9.95 7.02 -27.37
N GLN A 328 -9.47 7.51 -26.22
CA GLN A 328 -10.35 8.03 -25.16
C GLN A 328 -11.21 9.20 -25.65
N ARG A 329 -12.51 9.13 -25.38
CA ARG A 329 -13.48 10.21 -25.54
C ARG A 329 -14.36 10.30 -24.29
N VAL A 330 -14.71 11.52 -23.86
CA VAL A 330 -15.57 11.76 -22.70
C VAL A 330 -16.87 12.45 -23.13
N THR A 331 -18.01 11.98 -22.63
CA THR A 331 -19.32 12.61 -22.86
C THR A 331 -20.13 12.69 -21.55
N PRO A 332 -20.67 13.88 -21.20
CA PRO A 332 -20.41 15.19 -21.81
C PRO A 332 -18.95 15.62 -21.62
N SER A 333 -18.51 16.70 -22.25
CA SER A 333 -17.17 17.25 -22.01
C SER A 333 -16.98 17.58 -20.52
N TYR A 334 -15.86 17.16 -19.94
CA TYR A 334 -15.54 17.43 -18.52
C TYR A 334 -15.17 18.91 -18.33
N LEU A 335 -15.75 19.55 -17.32
CA LEU A 335 -15.42 20.93 -16.93
C LEU A 335 -14.43 20.92 -15.78
N THR A 336 -13.38 21.74 -15.85
CA THR A 336 -12.24 21.71 -14.92
C THR A 336 -12.39 22.71 -13.76
N SER A 337 -13.61 22.86 -13.27
CA SER A 337 -14.00 23.79 -12.21
C SER A 337 -15.16 23.18 -11.39
N PRO A 338 -15.66 23.84 -10.32
CA PRO A 338 -16.86 23.38 -9.62
C PRO A 338 -18.08 23.16 -10.55
N SER A 339 -18.07 23.76 -11.74
CA SER A 339 -19.10 23.53 -12.78
C SER A 339 -19.12 22.10 -13.34
N ALA A 340 -18.13 21.26 -13.03
CA ALA A 340 -18.23 19.80 -13.23
C ALA A 340 -19.51 19.24 -12.58
N GLY A 341 -19.94 19.88 -11.49
CA GLY A 341 -21.23 19.66 -10.86
C GLY A 341 -21.27 18.42 -9.98
N THR A 342 -22.07 18.48 -8.92
CA THR A 342 -22.30 17.36 -8.00
C THR A 342 -23.16 16.28 -8.65
N ASN A 343 -22.82 15.01 -8.45
CA ASN A 343 -23.55 13.84 -8.94
C ASN A 343 -23.79 13.86 -10.47
N ARG A 344 -22.77 14.29 -11.21
CA ARG A 344 -22.79 14.33 -12.68
C ARG A 344 -21.97 13.17 -13.24
N THR A 345 -22.59 12.38 -14.10
CA THR A 345 -21.93 11.25 -14.75
C THR A 345 -21.24 11.68 -16.04
N TYR A 346 -19.97 11.28 -16.15
CA TYR A 346 -19.12 11.42 -17.32
C TYR A 346 -18.75 10.03 -17.82
N VAL A 347 -19.08 9.74 -19.07
CA VAL A 347 -18.80 8.44 -19.70
C VAL A 347 -17.55 8.57 -20.55
N PHE A 348 -16.57 7.73 -20.27
CA PHE A 348 -15.30 7.61 -20.98
C PHE A 348 -15.33 6.34 -21.81
N ASP A 349 -15.42 6.45 -23.12
CA ASP A 349 -15.17 5.33 -24.03
C ASP A 349 -13.72 5.37 -24.51
N PHE A 350 -13.16 4.21 -24.84
CA PHE A 350 -11.80 4.07 -25.36
C PHE A 350 -11.68 2.79 -26.20
N ASP A 351 -10.55 2.62 -26.89
CA ASP A 351 -10.30 1.40 -27.64
C ASP A 351 -10.24 0.19 -26.70
N THR A 352 -10.81 -0.95 -27.12
CA THR A 352 -10.81 -2.17 -26.32
C THR A 352 -9.39 -2.54 -25.86
N THR A 353 -9.25 -2.72 -24.56
CA THR A 353 -7.99 -3.07 -23.92
C THR A 353 -8.23 -4.15 -22.87
N THR A 354 -7.17 -4.61 -22.20
CA THR A 354 -7.23 -5.57 -21.10
C THR A 354 -6.47 -5.06 -19.88
N GLY A 355 -6.92 -5.39 -18.68
CA GLY A 355 -6.20 -5.02 -17.46
C GLY A 355 -6.69 -5.75 -16.21
N ASP A 356 -5.85 -5.82 -15.19
CA ASP A 356 -6.17 -6.29 -13.83
C ASP A 356 -6.54 -5.14 -12.88
N GLY A 357 -6.74 -3.95 -13.44
CA GLY A 357 -7.24 -2.78 -12.74
C GLY A 357 -7.57 -1.66 -13.72
N MET A 358 -8.37 -0.71 -13.27
CA MET A 358 -8.66 0.52 -14.00
C MET A 358 -8.74 1.69 -13.03
N ARG A 359 -8.40 2.90 -13.47
CA ARG A 359 -8.59 4.12 -12.69
C ARG A 359 -8.91 5.32 -13.56
N VAL A 360 -9.75 6.22 -13.04
CA VAL A 360 -9.84 7.60 -13.49
C VAL A 360 -8.78 8.40 -12.74
N ILE A 361 -7.95 9.16 -13.45
CA ILE A 361 -6.80 9.88 -12.90
C ILE A 361 -6.66 11.25 -13.55
N GLY A 362 -6.29 12.26 -12.76
CA GLY A 362 -6.10 13.61 -13.28
C GLY A 362 -5.49 14.54 -12.24
N GLY A 363 -5.24 15.77 -12.64
CA GLY A 363 -4.80 16.80 -11.71
C GLY A 363 -5.89 17.10 -10.69
N SER A 364 -5.53 17.33 -9.43
CA SER A 364 -6.50 17.64 -8.38
C SER A 364 -6.89 19.11 -8.40
N GLY A 365 -8.19 19.42 -8.36
CA GLY A 365 -8.73 20.77 -8.45
C GLY A 365 -8.87 21.48 -7.10
N GLY A 366 -9.02 22.80 -7.17
CA GLY A 366 -9.25 23.66 -6.01
C GLY A 366 -8.01 23.91 -5.16
N THR A 367 -8.16 24.77 -4.14
CA THR A 367 -7.06 25.16 -3.25
C THR A 367 -6.67 24.07 -2.27
N GLN A 368 -7.53 23.10 -2.00
CA GLN A 368 -7.24 21.91 -1.18
C GLN A 368 -6.88 20.69 -2.04
N THR A 369 -6.82 20.84 -3.37
CA THR A 369 -6.35 19.79 -4.29
C THR A 369 -7.01 18.44 -4.03
N SER A 370 -8.34 18.42 -4.00
CA SER A 370 -9.11 17.19 -3.80
C SER A 370 -10.09 16.97 -4.94
N THR A 371 -10.48 15.71 -5.12
CA THR A 371 -11.54 15.26 -6.02
C THR A 371 -12.55 14.47 -5.21
N SER A 372 -13.79 14.40 -5.69
CA SER A 372 -14.86 13.66 -5.02
C SER A 372 -15.56 12.73 -6.00
N ILE A 373 -16.08 11.64 -5.48
CA ILE A 373 -16.73 10.58 -6.23
C ILE A 373 -18.04 10.19 -5.58
N ALA A 374 -19.03 9.87 -6.41
CA ALA A 374 -20.28 9.24 -5.97
C ALA A 374 -20.39 7.79 -6.47
N GLU A 375 -19.99 7.53 -7.71
CA GLU A 375 -20.03 6.20 -8.31
C GLU A 375 -18.98 6.10 -9.42
N LEU A 376 -18.40 4.92 -9.60
CA LEU A 376 -17.48 4.58 -10.68
C LEU A 376 -17.73 3.17 -11.15
N GLU A 377 -18.04 3.06 -12.44
CA GLU A 377 -18.47 1.82 -13.08
C GLU A 377 -17.50 1.51 -14.23
N ALA A 378 -17.28 0.23 -14.51
CA ALA A 378 -16.37 -0.22 -15.57
C ALA A 378 -17.01 -1.31 -16.42
N TYR A 379 -16.85 -1.23 -17.74
CA TYR A 379 -17.59 -2.07 -18.68
C TYR A 379 -16.73 -2.58 -19.84
N TYR A 380 -17.20 -3.68 -20.42
CA TYR A 380 -16.82 -4.15 -21.75
C TYR A 380 -18.09 -4.36 -22.56
N ARG A 381 -18.28 -3.61 -23.64
CA ARG A 381 -19.60 -3.48 -24.29
C ARG A 381 -19.64 -3.92 -25.74
#